data_AF-U3P6D1-F1
#
_entry.id   AF-U3P6D1-F1
#
_cell.length_a   1.000
_cell.length_b   1.000
_cell.length_c   1.000
_cell.angle_alpha   90.00
_cell.angle_beta   90.00
_cell.angle_gamma   90.00
#
_symmetry.space_group_name_H-M   'P 1'
#
loop_
_entity.id
_entity.type
_entity.pdbx_description
1 polymer ?
#
loop_
_entity_poly.entity_id
_entity_poly.type
_entity_poly.pdbx_seq_one_letter_code
_entity_poly.pdbx_strand_id
1 'polypeptide(L)'
;MARPKIAAGEIGQVQATPLANGKWRARARMRNDAGELVQLRAEGATEAAAREELLARAKALTTHTKAIVTGASTIAEVAEAWLPTIRVRAQNGTLSWSTYENYETTVRLTLVPVCGGVRLYALTVGRCDRIIQNLLTDRGVSAARKARSVLSLICGFAVRDDAMLTNPVRDVTRLPTPEKKTAMLTPEQVPAIRELMTRWREDSGMGPRPNWRALVDGMDIMLGTSARVGECIGLRRCDVEMTTAPPTILIDGTVIQNKEQGIRRKDAPKRTRQRRRVALPALAAEAVRRRLALAEKGPEALLFPTKTGKPMSVSNWVVERTMAWILAFRKLATRYDRTASTITALVALACEIDQIQSIVAPPAVSSNRSCFSKASAGVFQPSTFRG
;
A
#
# COMPACT_ATOMS: atom_id res chain seq x y z
N MET A 1 -31.38 14.95 46.69
CA MET A 1 -31.14 14.66 45.25
C MET A 1 -29.71 15.04 44.91
N ALA A 2 -28.94 14.12 44.33
CA ALA A 2 -27.55 14.39 43.93
C ALA A 2 -27.54 15.44 42.80
N ARG A 3 -26.76 16.51 42.97
CA ARG A 3 -26.61 17.57 41.96
C ARG A 3 -26.06 16.96 40.67
N PRO A 4 -26.68 17.20 39.50
CA PRO A 4 -26.18 16.65 38.22
C PRO A 4 -24.71 17.05 38.01
N LYS A 5 -23.87 16.08 37.68
CA LYS A 5 -22.43 16.27 37.45
C LYS A 5 -22.25 17.01 36.12
N ILE A 6 -21.48 18.11 36.14
CA ILE A 6 -21.05 18.82 34.92
C ILE A 6 -20.11 17.90 34.14
N ALA A 7 -20.39 17.58 32.87
CA ALA A 7 -19.50 16.74 32.04
C ALA A 7 -18.25 17.52 31.61
N ALA A 8 -17.18 16.82 31.20
CA ALA A 8 -15.98 17.48 30.70
C ALA A 8 -16.31 18.32 29.45
N GLY A 9 -15.79 19.54 29.38
CA GLY A 9 -16.10 20.52 28.34
C GLY A 9 -17.43 21.28 28.55
N GLU A 10 -18.28 20.87 29.50
CA GLU A 10 -19.56 21.54 29.77
C GLU A 10 -19.45 22.64 30.82
N ILE A 11 -20.35 23.63 30.67
CA ILE A 11 -20.56 24.70 31.63
C ILE A 11 -21.85 24.44 32.41
N GLY A 12 -21.78 24.58 33.73
CA GLY A 12 -22.96 24.54 34.59
C GLY A 12 -23.80 25.82 34.48
N GLN A 13 -24.88 25.87 35.26
CA GLN A 13 -25.79 27.02 35.28
C GLN A 13 -25.05 28.35 35.53
N VAL A 14 -25.25 29.31 34.63
CA VAL A 14 -24.67 30.65 34.72
C VAL A 14 -25.54 31.54 35.59
N GLN A 15 -24.96 32.07 36.68
CA GLN A 15 -25.61 33.04 37.56
C GLN A 15 -25.08 34.43 37.25
N ALA A 16 -25.98 35.39 37.01
CA ALA A 16 -25.63 36.79 36.82
C ALA A 16 -26.15 37.62 37.99
N THR A 17 -25.34 38.53 38.51
CA THR A 17 -25.67 39.40 39.65
C THR A 17 -25.20 40.83 39.37
N PRO A 18 -26.01 41.86 39.68
CA PRO A 18 -25.58 43.25 39.57
C PRO A 18 -24.50 43.58 40.63
N LEU A 19 -23.58 44.46 40.28
CA LEU A 19 -22.53 44.98 41.15
C LEU A 19 -22.80 46.44 41.53
N ALA A 20 -22.24 46.87 42.67
CA ALA A 20 -22.41 48.24 43.18
C ALA A 20 -21.90 49.35 42.24
N ASN A 21 -21.04 49.01 41.28
CA ASN A 21 -20.49 49.93 40.27
C ASN A 21 -21.34 50.02 38.99
N GLY A 22 -22.58 49.51 38.99
CA GLY A 22 -23.48 49.52 37.84
C GLY A 22 -23.18 48.46 36.77
N LYS A 23 -22.13 47.64 36.95
CA LYS A 23 -21.83 46.51 36.06
C LYS A 23 -22.55 45.24 36.53
N TRP A 24 -22.54 44.22 35.68
CA TRP A 24 -23.03 42.88 35.97
C TRP A 24 -21.88 41.90 36.05
N ARG A 25 -21.97 40.94 36.98
CA ARG A 25 -21.04 39.82 37.10
C ARG A 25 -21.74 38.51 36.78
N ALA A 26 -21.22 37.76 35.82
CA ALA A 26 -21.62 36.39 35.57
C ALA A 26 -20.63 35.42 36.22
N ARG A 27 -21.14 34.31 36.79
CA ARG A 27 -20.35 33.22 37.37
C ARG A 27 -20.93 31.86 36.98
N ALA A 28 -20.07 30.91 36.66
CA ALA A 28 -20.43 29.52 36.45
C ALA A 28 -19.28 28.60 36.85
N ARG A 29 -19.57 27.32 37.07
CA ARG A 29 -18.54 26.28 37.14
C ARG A 29 -18.50 25.57 35.80
N MET A 30 -17.31 25.28 35.30
CA MET A 30 -17.07 24.51 34.09
C MET A 30 -16.17 23.34 34.46
N ARG A 31 -16.29 22.21 33.76
CA ARG A 31 -15.27 21.18 33.82
C ARG A 31 -14.40 21.30 32.56
N ASN A 32 -13.12 21.60 32.71
CA ASN A 32 -12.21 21.73 31.55
C ASN A 32 -11.99 20.35 30.88
N ASP A 33 -11.28 20.32 29.75
CA ASP A 33 -11.01 19.08 29.02
C ASP A 33 -10.10 18.11 29.80
N ALA A 34 -9.33 18.62 30.77
CA ALA A 34 -8.58 17.81 31.72
C ALA A 34 -9.48 17.18 32.81
N GLY A 35 -10.79 17.46 32.82
CA GLY A 35 -11.75 16.94 33.79
C GLY A 35 -11.82 17.71 35.11
N GLU A 36 -11.07 18.81 35.24
CA GLU A 36 -11.00 19.64 36.44
C GLU A 36 -12.13 20.67 36.48
N LEU A 37 -12.74 20.84 37.66
CA LEU A 37 -13.80 21.83 37.89
C LEU A 37 -13.19 23.22 38.11
N VAL A 38 -13.29 24.08 37.11
CA VAL A 38 -12.83 25.47 37.13
C VAL A 38 -14.02 26.41 37.37
N GLN A 39 -13.83 27.44 38.20
CA GLN A 39 -14.83 28.49 38.37
C GLN A 39 -14.54 29.65 37.41
N LEU A 40 -15.52 29.98 36.57
CA LEU A 40 -15.45 31.09 35.63
C LEU A 40 -16.18 32.30 36.18
N ARG A 41 -15.61 33.48 35.90
CA ARG A 41 -16.18 34.78 36.25
C ARG A 41 -15.94 35.75 35.09
N ALA A 42 -16.94 36.55 34.78
CA ALA A 42 -16.84 37.65 33.83
C ALA A 42 -17.68 38.84 34.32
N GLU A 43 -17.33 40.04 33.87
CA GLU A 43 -18.06 41.26 34.17
C GLU A 43 -18.40 42.00 32.87
N GLY A 44 -19.57 42.62 32.81
CA GLY A 44 -20.05 43.36 31.64
C GLY A 44 -20.91 44.55 32.03
N ALA A 45 -21.11 45.50 31.11
CA ALA A 45 -21.95 46.68 31.36
C ALA A 45 -23.43 46.32 31.54
N THR A 46 -23.87 45.18 30.97
CA THR A 46 -25.22 44.64 31.08
C THR A 46 -25.18 43.17 31.49
N GLU A 47 -26.31 42.64 31.96
CA GLU A 47 -26.44 41.20 32.30
C GLU A 47 -26.08 40.31 31.11
N ALA A 48 -26.54 40.68 29.91
CA ALA A 48 -26.25 39.97 28.67
C ALA A 48 -24.76 39.99 28.32
N ALA A 49 -24.11 41.15 28.40
CA ALA A 49 -22.67 41.29 28.12
C ALA A 49 -21.82 40.47 29.10
N ALA A 50 -22.20 40.44 30.39
CA ALA A 50 -21.49 39.64 31.38
C ALA A 50 -21.63 38.13 31.11
N ARG A 51 -22.81 37.67 30.66
CA ARG A 51 -23.03 36.26 30.28
C ARG A 51 -22.25 35.88 29.01
N GLU A 52 -22.27 36.74 27.99
CA GLU A 52 -21.56 36.51 26.74
C GLU A 52 -20.05 36.39 26.94
N GLU A 53 -19.46 37.31 27.70
CA GLU A 53 -18.04 37.26 28.07
C GLU A 53 -17.69 36.00 28.89
N LEU A 54 -18.59 35.57 29.79
CA LEU A 54 -18.39 34.33 30.53
C LEU A 54 -18.40 33.10 29.62
N LEU A 55 -19.32 33.05 28.64
CA LEU A 55 -19.37 31.98 27.65
C LEU A 55 -18.14 32.00 26.72
N ALA A 56 -17.65 33.19 26.36
CA ALA A 56 -16.42 33.34 25.60
C ALA A 56 -15.20 32.80 26.36
N ARG A 57 -15.08 33.11 27.66
CA ARG A 57 -14.04 32.55 28.54
C ARG A 57 -14.16 31.05 28.72
N ALA A 58 -15.38 30.52 28.83
CA ALA A 58 -15.60 29.08 28.89
C ALA A 58 -15.11 28.41 27.61
N LYS A 59 -15.46 28.96 26.45
CA LYS A 59 -15.04 28.48 25.13
C LYS A 59 -13.52 28.55 24.91
N ALA A 60 -12.82 29.48 25.57
CA ALA A 60 -11.36 29.57 25.52
C ALA A 60 -10.65 28.53 26.41
N LEU A 61 -11.33 28.01 27.43
CA LEU A 61 -10.79 27.02 28.38
C LEU A 61 -11.10 25.57 27.99
N THR A 62 -12.10 25.36 27.13
CA THR A 62 -12.15 24.16 26.30
C THR A 62 -11.00 24.25 25.30
N THR A 63 -10.07 23.31 25.39
CA THR A 63 -9.04 23.00 24.40
C THR A 63 -9.71 22.34 23.19
N HIS A 64 -10.79 22.94 22.69
CA HIS A 64 -11.19 22.71 21.32
C HIS A 64 -10.10 23.36 20.47
N THR A 65 -9.09 22.56 20.11
CA THR A 65 -8.49 22.69 18.78
C THR A 65 -9.66 22.96 17.86
N LYS A 66 -9.78 24.17 17.29
CA LYS A 66 -10.94 24.55 16.48
C LYS A 66 -11.19 23.39 15.52
N ALA A 67 -12.30 22.67 15.72
CA ALA A 67 -12.63 21.53 14.90
C ALA A 67 -12.57 22.02 13.45
N ILE A 68 -11.69 21.41 12.67
CA ILE A 68 -11.44 21.80 11.28
C ILE A 68 -12.71 21.55 10.47
N VAL A 69 -13.49 20.55 10.87
CA VAL A 69 -14.76 20.16 10.27
C VAL A 69 -15.85 20.04 11.34
N THR A 70 -17.11 20.05 10.91
CA THR A 70 -18.27 19.86 11.79
C THR A 70 -19.21 18.82 11.20
N GLY A 71 -20.23 18.40 11.95
CA GLY A 71 -21.27 17.52 11.42
C GLY A 71 -21.97 18.06 10.17
N ALA A 72 -21.99 19.39 9.98
CA ALA A 72 -22.56 20.05 8.81
C ALA A 72 -21.64 20.02 7.57
N SER A 73 -20.36 19.73 7.75
CA SER A 73 -19.39 19.65 6.65
C SER A 73 -19.74 18.53 5.68
N THR A 74 -19.45 18.74 4.41
CA THR A 74 -19.60 17.74 3.34
C THR A 74 -18.40 16.79 3.29
N ILE A 75 -18.58 15.60 2.69
CA ILE A 75 -17.47 14.67 2.45
C ILE A 75 -16.34 15.33 1.67
N ALA A 76 -16.65 16.20 0.70
CA ALA A 76 -15.67 16.93 -0.10
C ALA A 76 -14.84 17.89 0.78
N GLU A 77 -15.49 18.70 1.61
CA GLU A 77 -14.82 19.63 2.54
C GLU A 77 -13.93 18.88 3.54
N VAL A 78 -14.42 17.75 4.07
CA VAL A 78 -13.64 16.93 5.02
C VAL A 78 -12.45 16.29 4.32
N ALA A 79 -12.59 15.86 3.06
CA ALA A 79 -11.48 15.33 2.28
C ALA A 79 -10.43 16.41 1.97
N GLU A 80 -10.86 17.65 1.70
CA GLU A 80 -9.99 18.81 1.48
C GLU A 80 -9.18 19.16 2.75
N ALA A 81 -9.81 19.10 3.93
CA ALA A 81 -9.11 19.24 5.20
C ALA A 81 -8.17 18.05 5.52
N TRP A 82 -8.57 16.84 5.14
CA TRP A 82 -7.83 15.62 5.46
C TRP A 82 -6.59 15.40 4.59
N LEU A 83 -6.65 15.65 3.28
CA LEU A 83 -5.56 15.37 2.34
C LEU A 83 -4.22 16.07 2.69
N PRO A 84 -4.19 17.34 3.13
CA PRO A 84 -2.97 18.00 3.61
C PRO A 84 -2.30 17.25 4.76
N THR A 85 -3.07 16.70 5.71
CA THR A 85 -2.53 15.90 6.83
C THR A 85 -1.83 14.64 6.34
N ILE A 86 -2.37 14.01 5.29
CA ILE A 86 -1.77 12.84 4.63
C ILE A 86 -0.53 13.24 3.83
N ARG A 87 -0.54 14.42 3.20
CA ARG A 87 0.62 14.95 2.47
C ARG A 87 1.81 15.18 3.40
N VAL A 88 1.59 15.74 4.59
CA VAL A 88 2.64 15.90 5.61
C VAL A 88 3.26 14.55 6.00
N ARG A 89 2.42 13.51 6.12
CA ARG A 89 2.91 12.14 6.35
C ARG A 89 3.74 11.58 5.19
N ALA A 90 3.44 11.98 3.96
CA ALA A 90 4.26 11.61 2.80
C ALA A 90 5.61 12.36 2.81
N GLN A 91 5.60 13.64 3.17
CA GLN A 91 6.79 14.47 3.28
C GLN A 91 7.75 13.98 4.36
N ASN A 92 7.23 13.60 5.54
CA ASN A 92 8.05 13.10 6.65
C ASN A 92 8.41 11.60 6.54
N GLY A 93 8.00 10.93 5.47
CA GLY A 93 8.35 9.53 5.20
C GLY A 93 7.55 8.47 5.97
N THR A 94 6.59 8.85 6.83
CA THR A 94 5.71 7.89 7.53
C THR A 94 4.64 7.27 6.61
N LEU A 95 4.42 7.85 5.43
CA LEU A 95 3.58 7.35 4.35
C LEU A 95 4.35 7.43 3.03
N SER A 96 4.09 6.52 2.08
CA SER A 96 4.66 6.65 0.74
C SER A 96 3.89 7.65 -0.12
N TRP A 97 4.60 8.41 -0.97
CA TRP A 97 3.98 9.31 -1.96
C TRP A 97 2.97 8.62 -2.86
N SER A 98 3.27 7.41 -3.34
CA SER A 98 2.31 6.62 -4.12
C SER A 98 1.03 6.31 -3.35
N THR A 99 1.07 6.19 -2.02
CA THR A 99 -0.15 6.02 -1.20
C THR A 99 -0.95 7.31 -1.13
N TYR A 100 -0.29 8.46 -0.93
CA TYR A 100 -0.94 9.77 -0.98
C TYR A 100 -1.66 9.99 -2.32
N GLU A 101 -0.99 9.75 -3.44
CA GLU A 101 -1.57 9.91 -4.78
C GLU A 101 -2.77 8.99 -5.01
N ASN A 102 -2.72 7.76 -4.49
CA ASN A 102 -3.84 6.83 -4.55
C ASN A 102 -5.05 7.35 -3.76
N TYR A 103 -4.83 7.96 -2.59
CA TYR A 103 -5.89 8.56 -1.79
C TYR A 103 -6.46 9.80 -2.49
N GLU A 104 -5.61 10.74 -2.90
CA GLU A 104 -5.99 11.94 -3.65
C GLU A 104 -6.78 11.59 -4.92
N THR A 105 -6.29 10.63 -5.71
CA THR A 105 -6.97 10.18 -6.93
C THR A 105 -8.33 9.54 -6.62
N THR A 106 -8.43 8.75 -5.55
CA THR A 106 -9.70 8.12 -5.15
C THR A 106 -10.70 9.19 -4.68
N VAL A 107 -10.26 10.19 -3.92
CA VAL A 107 -11.09 11.34 -3.53
C VAL A 107 -11.61 12.05 -4.78
N ARG A 108 -10.70 12.51 -5.63
CA ARG A 108 -11.01 13.37 -6.79
C ARG A 108 -11.86 12.68 -7.85
N LEU A 109 -11.54 11.43 -8.21
CA LEU A 109 -12.16 10.74 -9.34
C LEU A 109 -13.30 9.79 -8.94
N THR A 110 -13.43 9.44 -7.65
CA THR A 110 -14.42 8.46 -7.19
C THR A 110 -15.34 9.02 -6.11
N LEU A 111 -14.81 9.50 -4.98
CA LEU A 111 -15.66 9.90 -3.86
C LEU A 111 -16.37 11.23 -4.10
N VAL A 112 -15.64 12.28 -4.51
CA VAL A 112 -16.25 13.61 -4.73
C VAL A 112 -17.36 13.56 -5.77
N PRO A 113 -17.20 12.93 -6.95
CA PRO A 113 -18.28 12.85 -7.93
C PRO A 113 -19.50 12.04 -7.47
N VAL A 114 -19.34 11.08 -6.56
CA VAL A 114 -20.42 10.15 -6.17
C VAL A 114 -21.13 10.60 -4.90
N CYS A 115 -20.39 11.09 -3.90
CA CYS A 115 -20.94 11.45 -2.60
C CYS A 115 -20.31 12.69 -1.98
N GLY A 116 -19.55 13.49 -2.72
CA GLY A 116 -18.84 14.66 -2.21
C GLY A 116 -19.74 15.65 -1.46
N GLY A 117 -20.96 15.89 -1.95
CA GLY A 117 -21.92 16.81 -1.33
C GLY A 117 -22.69 16.26 -0.12
N VAL A 118 -22.48 14.99 0.28
CA VAL A 118 -23.17 14.43 1.45
C VAL A 118 -22.58 15.02 2.72
N ARG A 119 -23.43 15.57 3.58
CA ARG A 119 -23.02 16.08 4.90
C ARG A 119 -22.82 14.97 5.92
N LEU A 120 -21.88 15.15 6.84
CA LEU A 120 -21.51 14.13 7.83
C LEU A 120 -22.68 13.71 8.73
N TYR A 121 -23.53 14.64 9.18
CA TYR A 121 -24.71 14.31 9.98
C TYR A 121 -25.71 13.40 9.25
N ALA A 122 -25.72 13.43 7.91
CA ALA A 122 -26.59 12.62 7.07
C ALA A 122 -25.93 11.30 6.63
N LEU A 123 -24.68 11.07 7.03
CA LEU A 123 -23.90 9.91 6.64
C LEU A 123 -24.16 8.74 7.59
N THR A 124 -25.22 7.97 7.29
CA THR A 124 -25.56 6.75 8.04
C THR A 124 -24.90 5.51 7.46
N VAL A 125 -24.83 4.42 8.24
CA VAL A 125 -24.32 3.11 7.78
C VAL A 125 -25.02 2.66 6.48
N GLY A 126 -26.35 2.72 6.45
CA GLY A 126 -27.13 2.34 5.25
C GLY A 126 -26.93 3.27 4.04
N ARG A 127 -26.55 4.54 4.26
CA ARG A 127 -26.14 5.42 3.15
C ARG A 127 -24.75 5.05 2.63
N CYS A 128 -23.79 4.82 3.52
CA CYS A 128 -22.47 4.34 3.14
C CYS A 128 -22.55 3.01 2.38
N ASP A 129 -23.39 2.09 2.84
CA ASP A 129 -23.57 0.79 2.18
C ASP A 129 -24.06 0.95 0.75
N ARG A 130 -25.15 1.69 0.52
CA ARG A 130 -25.67 1.98 -0.83
C ARG A 130 -24.63 2.63 -1.73
N ILE A 131 -23.87 3.61 -1.24
CA ILE A 131 -22.79 4.26 -2.02
C ILE A 131 -21.76 3.22 -2.47
N ILE A 132 -21.33 2.34 -1.55
CA ILE A 132 -20.29 1.34 -1.83
C ILE A 132 -20.81 0.22 -2.73
N GLN A 133 -22.06 -0.21 -2.58
CA GLN A 133 -22.69 -1.21 -3.46
C GLN A 133 -22.92 -0.65 -4.87
N ASN A 134 -23.35 0.60 -5.01
CA ASN A 134 -23.48 1.24 -6.32
C ASN A 134 -22.12 1.32 -7.03
N LEU A 135 -21.06 1.72 -6.31
CA LEU A 135 -19.70 1.70 -6.84
C LEU A 135 -19.21 0.31 -7.23
N LEU A 136 -19.66 -0.73 -6.53
CA LEU A 136 -19.35 -2.11 -6.87
C LEU A 136 -19.99 -2.50 -8.22
N THR A 137 -21.24 -2.12 -8.43
CA THR A 137 -21.97 -2.37 -9.69
C THR A 137 -21.39 -1.57 -10.85
N ASP A 138 -21.17 -0.26 -10.66
CA ASP A 138 -20.81 0.66 -11.75
C ASP A 138 -19.34 0.56 -12.15
N ARG A 139 -18.44 0.35 -11.18
CA ARG A 139 -16.98 0.47 -11.36
C ARG A 139 -16.21 -0.78 -10.93
N GLY A 140 -16.90 -1.79 -10.42
CA GLY A 140 -16.32 -3.08 -10.03
C GLY A 140 -15.63 -3.08 -8.66
N VAL A 141 -15.29 -4.31 -8.23
CA VAL A 141 -14.82 -4.63 -6.87
C VAL A 141 -13.59 -3.81 -6.45
N SER A 142 -12.64 -3.60 -7.36
CA SER A 142 -11.39 -2.88 -7.05
C SER A 142 -11.64 -1.40 -6.70
N ALA A 143 -12.48 -0.74 -7.49
CA ALA A 143 -12.85 0.66 -7.27
C ALA A 143 -13.65 0.82 -5.97
N ALA A 144 -14.66 -0.03 -5.75
CA ALA A 144 -15.48 -0.03 -4.53
C ALA A 144 -14.64 -0.24 -3.26
N ARG A 145 -13.66 -1.14 -3.29
CA ARG A 145 -12.75 -1.37 -2.15
C ARG A 145 -11.88 -0.15 -1.84
N LYS A 146 -11.31 0.49 -2.87
CA LYS A 146 -10.52 1.71 -2.70
C LYS A 146 -11.38 2.82 -2.11
N ALA A 147 -12.57 3.04 -2.67
CA ALA A 147 -13.52 4.02 -2.18
C ALA A 147 -13.92 3.76 -0.72
N ARG A 148 -14.30 2.52 -0.36
CA ARG A 148 -14.61 2.15 1.04
C ARG A 148 -13.45 2.45 1.98
N SER A 149 -12.22 2.06 1.59
CA SER A 149 -11.03 2.30 2.41
C SER A 149 -10.77 3.78 2.62
N VAL A 150 -10.84 4.60 1.57
CA VAL A 150 -10.56 6.04 1.65
C VAL A 150 -11.69 6.77 2.38
N LEU A 151 -12.95 6.43 2.12
CA LEU A 151 -14.09 6.99 2.84
C LEU A 151 -14.03 6.69 4.34
N SER A 152 -13.60 5.47 4.72
CA SER A 152 -13.38 5.12 6.13
C SER A 152 -12.26 5.94 6.76
N LEU A 153 -11.19 6.27 6.02
CA LEU A 153 -10.12 7.15 6.52
C LEU A 153 -10.60 8.59 6.73
N ILE A 154 -11.42 9.12 5.80
CA ILE A 154 -12.05 10.44 5.90
C ILE A 154 -12.97 10.50 7.13
N CYS A 155 -13.88 9.52 7.28
CA CYS A 155 -14.76 9.46 8.44
C CYS A 155 -13.95 9.28 9.74
N GLY A 156 -12.85 8.52 9.70
CA GLY A 156 -11.96 8.37 10.85
C GLY A 156 -11.21 9.65 11.22
N PHE A 157 -10.95 10.54 10.25
CA PHE A 157 -10.45 11.89 10.52
C PHE A 157 -11.54 12.75 11.17
N ALA A 158 -12.76 12.76 10.62
CA ALA A 158 -13.88 13.48 11.21
C ALA A 158 -14.22 13.05 12.65
N VAL A 159 -14.10 11.75 12.97
CA VAL A 159 -14.28 11.25 14.33
C VAL A 159 -13.21 11.77 15.29
N ARG A 160 -11.94 11.90 14.84
CA ARG A 160 -10.86 12.45 15.67
C ARG A 160 -10.96 13.98 15.86
N ASP A 161 -11.74 14.63 15.01
CA ASP A 161 -12.01 16.06 15.05
C ASP A 161 -13.37 16.37 15.69
N ASP A 162 -13.98 15.38 16.37
CA ASP A 162 -15.27 15.44 17.04
C ASP A 162 -16.48 15.83 16.16
N ALA A 163 -16.30 15.83 14.83
CA ALA A 163 -17.37 16.09 13.86
C ALA A 163 -18.34 14.90 13.68
N MET A 164 -17.93 13.71 14.12
CA MET A 164 -18.74 12.49 14.15
C MET A 164 -18.46 11.68 15.40
N LEU A 165 -19.49 11.08 15.99
CA LEU A 165 -19.32 10.19 17.15
C LEU A 165 -18.72 8.83 16.77
N THR A 166 -19.09 8.30 15.59
CA THR A 166 -18.67 6.98 15.12
C THR A 166 -18.39 6.98 13.62
N ASN A 167 -17.65 5.97 13.14
CA ASN A 167 -17.34 5.81 11.72
C ASN A 167 -18.32 4.82 11.07
N PRO A 168 -19.33 5.29 10.30
CA PRO A 168 -20.39 4.45 9.76
C PRO A 168 -19.90 3.46 8.68
N VAL A 169 -18.70 3.65 8.13
CA VAL A 169 -18.15 2.81 7.06
C VAL A 169 -17.68 1.45 7.58
N ARG A 170 -17.45 1.35 8.90
CA ARG A 170 -16.98 0.10 9.54
C ARG A 170 -18.00 -1.02 9.41
N ASP A 171 -19.28 -0.68 9.53
CA ASP A 171 -20.40 -1.65 9.56
C ASP A 171 -21.06 -1.87 8.18
N VAL A 172 -20.47 -1.30 7.12
CA VAL A 172 -20.90 -1.54 5.73
C VAL A 172 -20.66 -2.99 5.32
N THR A 173 -21.56 -3.53 4.49
CA THR A 173 -21.50 -4.89 3.96
C THR A 173 -20.11 -5.21 3.39
N ARG A 174 -19.61 -6.40 3.71
CA ARG A 174 -18.32 -6.84 3.23
C ARG A 174 -18.35 -7.03 1.72
N LEU A 175 -17.53 -6.26 1.02
CA LEU A 175 -17.34 -6.43 -0.43
C LEU A 175 -16.77 -7.82 -0.76
N PRO A 176 -17.22 -8.44 -1.86
CA PRO A 176 -16.78 -9.77 -2.27
C PRO A 176 -15.27 -9.81 -2.41
N THR A 177 -14.68 -10.96 -2.06
CA THR A 177 -13.27 -11.23 -2.33
C THR A 177 -13.18 -11.88 -3.69
N PRO A 178 -12.64 -11.18 -4.71
CA PRO A 178 -12.47 -11.79 -6.00
C PRO A 178 -11.56 -12.99 -5.82
N GLU A 179 -11.96 -14.11 -6.41
CA GLU A 179 -11.16 -15.31 -6.42
C GLU A 179 -9.78 -14.98 -6.99
N LYS A 180 -8.73 -15.48 -6.35
CA LYS A 180 -7.37 -15.32 -6.84
C LYS A 180 -7.24 -16.16 -8.11
N LYS A 181 -7.36 -15.52 -9.28
CA LYS A 181 -6.97 -16.14 -10.54
C LYS A 181 -5.48 -16.43 -10.50
N THR A 182 -5.14 -17.70 -10.29
CA THR A 182 -3.76 -18.17 -10.28
C THR A 182 -3.50 -18.74 -11.66
N ALA A 183 -2.77 -18.02 -12.52
CA ALA A 183 -2.13 -18.68 -13.64
C ALA A 183 -0.69 -18.93 -13.28
N MET A 184 -0.32 -20.17 -13.51
CA MET A 184 1.03 -20.65 -13.40
C MET A 184 1.56 -20.79 -14.82
N LEU A 185 2.81 -20.38 -15.02
CA LEU A 185 3.53 -20.71 -16.24
C LEU A 185 4.07 -22.13 -16.08
N THR A 186 3.85 -22.99 -17.07
CA THR A 186 4.51 -24.30 -17.11
C THR A 186 5.95 -24.14 -17.59
N PRO A 187 6.86 -25.07 -17.26
CA PRO A 187 8.25 -25.05 -17.74
C PRO A 187 8.35 -24.88 -19.26
N GLU A 188 7.48 -25.56 -20.00
CA GLU A 188 7.46 -25.59 -21.47
C GLU A 188 6.95 -24.28 -22.07
N GLN A 189 6.16 -23.50 -21.31
CA GLN A 189 5.68 -22.19 -21.75
C GLN A 189 6.77 -21.12 -21.69
N VAL A 190 7.80 -21.27 -20.85
CA VAL A 190 8.87 -20.27 -20.70
C VAL A 190 9.68 -20.09 -22.00
N PRO A 191 10.16 -21.16 -22.68
CA PRO A 191 10.78 -21.04 -23.99
C PRO A 191 9.87 -20.39 -25.04
N ALA A 192 8.59 -20.77 -25.09
CA ALA A 192 7.63 -20.22 -26.05
C ALA A 192 7.40 -18.72 -25.85
N ILE A 193 7.28 -18.27 -24.59
CA ILE A 193 7.19 -16.85 -24.24
C ILE A 193 8.45 -16.10 -24.65
N ARG A 194 9.64 -16.66 -24.39
CA ARG A 194 10.91 -16.05 -24.79
C ARG A 194 11.01 -15.90 -26.31
N GLU A 195 10.59 -16.92 -27.05
CA GLU A 195 10.54 -16.88 -28.50
C GLU A 195 9.59 -15.79 -29.01
N LEU A 196 8.38 -15.70 -28.44
CA LEU A 196 7.41 -14.64 -28.76
C LEU A 196 7.97 -13.24 -28.45
N MET A 197 8.66 -13.06 -27.33
CA MET A 197 9.33 -11.80 -26.98
C MET A 197 10.46 -11.45 -27.96
N THR A 198 11.12 -12.45 -28.54
CA THR A 198 12.19 -12.28 -29.52
C THR A 198 11.62 -11.91 -30.90
N ARG A 199 10.61 -12.67 -31.36
CA ARG A 199 9.92 -12.47 -32.65
C ARG A 199 9.11 -11.18 -32.72
N TRP A 200 8.62 -10.66 -31.59
CA TRP A 200 7.91 -9.37 -31.51
C TRP A 200 8.63 -8.20 -32.20
N ARG A 201 9.94 -8.31 -32.44
CA ARG A 201 10.72 -7.28 -33.14
C ARG A 201 10.58 -7.30 -34.66
N GLU A 202 10.14 -8.40 -35.26
CA GLU A 202 10.07 -8.54 -36.72
C GLU A 202 9.02 -7.60 -37.35
N ASP A 203 8.01 -7.17 -36.59
CA ASP A 203 6.97 -6.26 -37.07
C ASP A 203 7.27 -4.76 -36.84
N SER A 204 6.93 -3.95 -37.85
CA SER A 204 7.36 -2.54 -38.02
C SER A 204 6.37 -1.48 -37.48
N GLY A 205 5.97 -1.57 -36.21
CA GLY A 205 5.12 -0.54 -35.55
C GLY A 205 5.86 0.72 -35.04
N MET A 206 5.14 1.85 -34.92
CA MET A 206 5.62 3.16 -34.45
C MET A 206 5.82 3.27 -32.92
N GLY A 207 6.95 3.83 -32.48
CA GLY A 207 7.26 4.23 -31.10
C GLY A 207 8.68 3.84 -30.63
N PRO A 208 9.28 4.52 -29.62
CA PRO A 208 10.56 4.12 -29.04
C PRO A 208 10.43 2.76 -28.34
N ARG A 209 10.99 1.71 -28.96
CA ARG A 209 10.83 0.33 -28.49
C ARG A 209 11.67 0.08 -27.22
N PRO A 210 11.10 -0.54 -26.17
CA PRO A 210 11.89 -1.10 -25.09
C PRO A 210 12.92 -2.08 -25.65
N ASN A 211 14.12 -2.11 -25.08
CA ASN A 211 15.12 -3.08 -25.46
C ASN A 211 14.62 -4.49 -25.11
N TRP A 212 14.11 -5.25 -26.09
CA TRP A 212 13.54 -6.59 -25.88
C TRP A 212 14.51 -7.52 -25.13
N ARG A 213 15.83 -7.38 -25.36
CA ARG A 213 16.86 -8.13 -24.63
C ARG A 213 16.82 -7.83 -23.14
N ALA A 214 16.66 -6.55 -22.77
CA ALA A 214 16.49 -6.16 -21.37
C ALA A 214 15.19 -6.74 -20.77
N LEU A 215 14.12 -6.83 -21.56
CA LEU A 215 12.87 -7.45 -21.10
C LEU A 215 13.03 -8.95 -20.86
N VAL A 216 13.69 -9.68 -21.77
CA VAL A 216 13.98 -11.12 -21.62
C VAL A 216 14.92 -11.36 -20.44
N ASP A 217 16.03 -10.62 -20.37
CA ASP A 217 16.99 -10.74 -19.26
C ASP A 217 16.32 -10.45 -17.90
N GLY A 218 15.47 -9.43 -17.82
CA GLY A 218 14.75 -9.13 -16.59
C GLY A 218 13.68 -10.16 -16.26
N MET A 219 13.02 -10.77 -17.25
CA MET A 219 12.12 -11.91 -17.03
C MET A 219 12.88 -13.10 -16.42
N ASP A 220 14.03 -13.46 -17.00
CA ASP A 220 14.86 -14.58 -16.52
C ASP A 220 15.34 -14.35 -15.09
N ILE A 221 15.75 -13.11 -14.77
CA ILE A 221 16.13 -12.73 -13.40
C ILE A 221 14.93 -12.81 -12.46
N MET A 222 13.75 -12.30 -12.87
CA MET A 222 12.54 -12.34 -12.04
C MET A 222 12.08 -13.77 -11.77
N LEU A 223 12.12 -14.65 -12.77
CA LEU A 223 11.80 -16.07 -12.62
C LEU A 223 12.81 -16.76 -11.70
N GLY A 224 14.12 -16.54 -11.90
CA GLY A 224 15.14 -17.20 -11.09
C GLY A 224 15.26 -16.69 -9.64
N THR A 225 14.75 -15.49 -9.34
CA THR A 225 14.99 -14.85 -8.02
C THR A 225 13.72 -14.44 -7.27
N SER A 226 12.56 -14.55 -7.92
CA SER A 226 11.29 -14.00 -7.44
C SER A 226 11.36 -12.50 -7.09
N ALA A 227 12.30 -11.76 -7.70
CA ALA A 227 12.37 -10.31 -7.56
C ALA A 227 11.11 -9.67 -8.15
N ARG A 228 10.56 -8.67 -7.46
CA ARG A 228 9.51 -7.84 -8.08
C ARG A 228 10.13 -7.00 -9.19
N VAL A 229 9.32 -6.60 -10.17
CA VAL A 229 9.77 -5.74 -11.28
C VAL A 229 10.62 -4.55 -10.81
N GLY A 230 10.14 -3.77 -9.83
CA GLY A 230 10.87 -2.64 -9.28
C GLY A 230 12.19 -3.02 -8.59
N GLU A 231 12.26 -4.20 -7.98
CA GLU A 231 13.50 -4.74 -7.38
C GLU A 231 14.48 -5.18 -8.48
N CYS A 232 14.00 -5.88 -9.51
CA CYS A 232 14.80 -6.35 -10.64
C CYS A 232 15.42 -5.19 -11.43
N ILE A 233 14.61 -4.21 -11.82
CA ILE A 233 15.11 -3.04 -12.58
C ILE A 233 15.95 -2.08 -11.71
N GLY A 234 15.88 -2.26 -10.38
CA GLY A 234 16.69 -1.53 -9.42
C GLY A 234 18.01 -2.19 -9.08
N LEU A 235 18.34 -3.34 -9.66
CA LEU A 235 19.63 -4.00 -9.42
C LEU A 235 20.78 -3.14 -9.96
N ARG A 236 21.81 -2.96 -9.14
CA ARG A 236 23.08 -2.32 -9.48
C ARG A 236 24.19 -3.35 -9.62
N ARG A 237 25.34 -2.94 -10.14
CA ARG A 237 26.55 -3.79 -10.18
C ARG A 237 26.99 -4.26 -8.80
N CYS A 238 26.99 -3.36 -7.82
CA CYS A 238 27.35 -3.68 -6.43
C CYS A 238 26.35 -4.65 -5.75
N ASP A 239 25.15 -4.82 -6.31
CA ASP A 239 24.16 -5.75 -5.78
C ASP A 239 24.39 -7.19 -6.29
N VAL A 240 25.36 -7.44 -7.19
CA VAL A 240 25.60 -8.76 -7.80
C VAL A 240 26.99 -9.28 -7.42
N GLU A 241 27.03 -10.54 -6.98
CA GLU A 241 28.27 -11.30 -6.81
C GLU A 241 28.33 -12.44 -7.84
N MET A 242 29.28 -12.36 -8.77
CA MET A 242 29.46 -13.32 -9.87
C MET A 242 30.64 -14.27 -9.66
N THR A 243 31.51 -14.01 -8.68
CA THR A 243 32.70 -14.84 -8.43
C THR A 243 32.41 -16.04 -7.54
N THR A 244 31.27 -16.07 -6.85
CA THR A 244 30.86 -17.19 -6.00
C THR A 244 30.19 -18.30 -6.81
N ALA A 245 30.25 -19.53 -6.30
CA ALA A 245 29.52 -20.68 -6.82
C ALA A 245 28.50 -21.18 -5.78
N PRO A 246 27.18 -21.02 -6.00
CA PRO A 246 26.55 -20.31 -7.12
C PRO A 246 26.69 -18.78 -7.02
N PRO A 247 26.56 -18.04 -8.14
CA PRO A 247 26.48 -16.58 -8.14
C PRO A 247 25.28 -16.10 -7.30
N THR A 248 25.35 -14.88 -6.75
CA THR A 248 24.27 -14.34 -5.92
C THR A 248 23.90 -12.91 -6.27
N ILE A 249 22.65 -12.52 -5.96
CA ILE A 249 22.21 -11.12 -5.97
C ILE A 249 21.70 -10.70 -4.59
N LEU A 250 21.91 -9.44 -4.26
CA LEU A 250 21.35 -8.79 -3.09
C LEU A 250 20.15 -7.93 -3.52
N ILE A 251 18.96 -8.31 -3.07
CA ILE A 251 17.74 -7.51 -3.27
C ILE A 251 17.64 -6.52 -2.10
N ASP A 252 18.14 -5.29 -2.32
CA ASP A 252 18.16 -4.23 -1.31
C ASP A 252 17.53 -2.91 -1.76
N GLY A 253 17.09 -2.84 -3.02
CA GLY A 253 16.50 -1.64 -3.57
C GLY A 253 15.24 -1.92 -4.37
N THR A 254 14.48 -0.86 -4.60
CA THR A 254 13.34 -0.93 -5.52
C THR A 254 13.17 0.40 -6.23
N VAL A 255 12.94 0.36 -7.54
CA VAL A 255 12.55 1.53 -8.30
C VAL A 255 11.10 1.87 -8.01
N ILE A 256 10.87 3.13 -7.64
CA ILE A 256 9.57 3.72 -7.38
C ILE A 256 9.33 4.86 -8.36
N GLN A 257 8.05 5.07 -8.67
CA GLN A 257 7.59 6.19 -9.50
C GLN A 257 6.41 6.87 -8.83
N ASN A 258 6.49 8.19 -8.71
CA ASN A 258 5.41 9.05 -8.26
C ASN A 258 5.61 10.46 -8.87
N LYS A 259 4.57 11.30 -8.85
CA LYS A 259 4.58 12.65 -9.41
C LYS A 259 5.58 13.57 -8.71
N GLU A 260 5.69 13.46 -7.39
CA GLU A 260 6.51 14.36 -6.58
C GLU A 260 8.01 14.12 -6.76
N GLN A 261 8.43 12.85 -6.76
CA GLN A 261 9.84 12.44 -6.74
C GLN A 261 10.32 11.88 -8.09
N GLY A 262 9.44 11.87 -9.09
CA GLY A 262 9.71 11.25 -10.38
C GLY A 262 10.01 9.75 -10.26
N ILE A 263 10.88 9.27 -11.14
CA ILE A 263 11.37 7.88 -11.13
C ILE A 263 12.70 7.87 -10.39
N ARG A 264 12.78 7.05 -9.33
CA ARG A 264 14.02 6.89 -8.57
C ARG A 264 14.16 5.50 -7.98
N ARG A 265 15.40 5.09 -7.70
CA ARG A 265 15.68 3.93 -6.84
C ARG A 265 15.52 4.37 -5.39
N LYS A 266 14.82 3.55 -4.61
CA LYS A 266 14.80 3.63 -3.14
C LYS A 266 15.70 2.51 -2.61
N ASP A 267 16.68 2.87 -1.78
CA ASP A 267 17.68 1.95 -1.21
C ASP A 267 17.15 1.19 0.01
N ALA A 268 15.89 0.76 -0.09
CA ALA A 268 15.28 -0.15 0.86
C ALA A 268 14.04 -0.77 0.21
N PRO A 269 13.80 -2.08 0.42
CA PRO A 269 12.56 -2.70 0.01
C PRO A 269 11.37 -2.19 0.82
N LYS A 270 10.15 -2.60 0.45
CA LYS A 270 8.92 -2.16 1.13
C LYS A 270 8.88 -2.56 2.61
N ARG A 271 9.51 -3.67 2.98
CA ARG A 271 9.65 -4.14 4.38
C ARG A 271 11.06 -4.69 4.58
N THR A 272 11.67 -4.44 5.74
CA THR A 272 13.03 -4.89 6.06
C THR A 272 13.25 -6.38 5.80
N ARG A 273 12.28 -7.23 6.17
CA ARG A 273 12.31 -8.69 5.91
C ARG A 273 12.36 -9.11 4.43
N GLN A 274 12.19 -8.18 3.49
CA GLN A 274 12.27 -8.45 2.06
C GLN A 274 13.69 -8.27 1.52
N ARG A 275 14.58 -7.64 2.29
CA ARG A 275 16.01 -7.56 2.02
C ARG A 275 16.57 -8.97 2.13
N ARG A 276 17.18 -9.47 1.05
CA ARG A 276 17.65 -10.85 0.99
C ARG A 276 18.71 -11.02 -0.08
N ARG A 277 19.63 -11.95 0.16
CA ARG A 277 20.52 -12.48 -0.87
C ARG A 277 19.89 -13.72 -1.49
N VAL A 278 19.97 -13.85 -2.80
CA VAL A 278 19.37 -14.95 -3.58
C VAL A 278 20.44 -15.55 -4.48
N ALA A 279 20.60 -16.87 -4.44
CA ALA A 279 21.43 -17.59 -5.40
C ALA A 279 20.80 -17.53 -6.79
N LEU A 280 21.60 -17.32 -7.82
CA LEU A 280 21.15 -17.23 -9.21
C LEU A 280 21.18 -18.62 -9.86
N PRO A 281 20.03 -19.16 -10.31
CA PRO A 281 20.02 -20.28 -11.24
C PRO A 281 20.76 -19.94 -12.54
N ALA A 282 21.24 -20.96 -13.26
CA ALA A 282 22.08 -20.78 -14.46
C ALA A 282 21.49 -19.76 -15.46
N LEU A 283 20.20 -19.87 -15.75
CA LEU A 283 19.51 -18.96 -16.66
C LEU A 283 19.51 -17.49 -16.19
N ALA A 284 19.25 -17.26 -14.90
CA ALA A 284 19.28 -15.92 -14.33
C ALA A 284 20.72 -15.39 -14.27
N ALA A 285 21.70 -16.25 -13.97
CA ALA A 285 23.11 -15.88 -13.97
C ALA A 285 23.58 -15.42 -15.35
N GLU A 286 23.20 -16.12 -16.42
CA GLU A 286 23.48 -15.70 -17.80
C GLU A 286 22.86 -14.34 -18.14
N ALA A 287 21.59 -14.14 -17.78
CA ALA A 287 20.92 -12.86 -17.96
C ALA A 287 21.66 -11.72 -17.25
N VAL A 288 22.06 -11.92 -15.99
CA VAL A 288 22.82 -10.91 -15.25
C VAL A 288 24.20 -10.68 -15.87
N ARG A 289 24.92 -11.72 -16.35
CA ARG A 289 26.19 -11.54 -17.08
C ARG A 289 26.02 -10.67 -18.33
N ARG A 290 24.98 -10.92 -19.13
CA ARG A 290 24.65 -10.06 -20.30
C ARG A 290 24.37 -8.62 -19.89
N ARG A 291 23.64 -8.41 -18.78
CA ARG A 291 23.39 -7.05 -18.26
C ARG A 291 24.65 -6.37 -17.73
N LEU A 292 25.52 -7.10 -17.03
CA LEU A 292 26.80 -6.58 -16.53
C LEU A 292 27.75 -6.18 -17.65
N ALA A 293 27.75 -6.88 -18.77
CA ALA A 293 28.54 -6.53 -19.95
C ALA A 293 28.08 -5.22 -20.61
N LEU A 294 26.79 -4.88 -20.48
CA LEU A 294 26.18 -3.68 -21.04
C LEU A 294 26.13 -2.49 -20.06
N ALA A 295 26.24 -2.75 -18.77
CA ALA A 295 26.19 -1.71 -17.73
C ALA A 295 27.50 -0.92 -17.68
N GLU A 296 27.41 0.36 -17.31
CA GLU A 296 28.58 1.20 -17.02
C GLU A 296 29.48 0.56 -15.93
N LYS A 297 30.74 0.98 -15.83
CA LYS A 297 31.72 0.31 -14.94
C LYS A 297 31.53 0.61 -13.45
N GLY A 298 30.86 1.70 -13.08
CA GLY A 298 30.73 2.14 -11.69
C GLY A 298 29.92 1.19 -10.81
N PRO A 299 30.24 1.02 -9.51
CA PRO A 299 29.55 0.08 -8.63
C PRO A 299 28.04 0.36 -8.51
N GLU A 300 27.66 1.63 -8.55
CA GLU A 300 26.26 2.09 -8.47
C GLU A 300 25.51 2.02 -9.80
N ALA A 301 26.17 1.63 -10.90
CA ALA A 301 25.54 1.56 -12.20
C ALA A 301 24.41 0.52 -12.21
N LEU A 302 23.24 0.93 -12.72
CA LEU A 302 22.08 0.05 -12.85
C LEU A 302 22.33 -1.00 -13.93
N LEU A 303 21.82 -2.21 -13.70
CA LEU A 303 21.77 -3.25 -14.73
C LEU A 303 20.71 -2.95 -15.80
N PHE A 304 19.69 -2.15 -15.45
CA PHE A 304 18.58 -1.77 -16.31
C PHE A 304 18.43 -0.25 -16.41
N PRO A 305 19.43 0.47 -16.97
CA PRO A 305 19.37 1.91 -17.12
C PRO A 305 18.57 2.32 -18.36
N THR A 306 18.08 3.57 -18.37
CA THR A 306 17.71 4.27 -19.60
C THR A 306 18.96 4.57 -20.44
N LYS A 307 18.79 5.12 -21.66
CA LYS A 307 19.93 5.60 -22.47
C LYS A 307 20.82 6.64 -21.74
N THR A 308 20.30 7.29 -20.70
CA THR A 308 20.98 8.33 -19.93
C THR A 308 21.48 7.83 -18.56
N GLY A 309 21.53 6.51 -18.33
CA GLY A 309 21.99 5.93 -17.06
C GLY A 309 20.96 5.97 -15.92
N LYS A 310 19.79 6.60 -16.13
CA LYS A 310 18.75 6.79 -15.10
C LYS A 310 17.92 5.53 -14.88
N PRO A 311 17.24 5.37 -13.73
CA PRO A 311 16.33 4.26 -13.51
C PRO A 311 15.17 4.26 -14.52
N MET A 312 14.82 3.08 -15.03
CA MET A 312 13.64 2.91 -15.89
C MET A 312 12.34 2.97 -15.08
N SER A 313 11.28 3.51 -15.67
CA SER A 313 9.94 3.45 -15.09
C SER A 313 9.41 2.01 -15.07
N VAL A 314 8.77 1.64 -13.97
CA VAL A 314 8.01 0.37 -13.89
C VAL A 314 6.86 0.34 -14.91
N SER A 315 6.23 1.49 -15.20
CA SER A 315 5.19 1.60 -16.23
C SER A 315 5.73 1.45 -17.65
N ASN A 316 7.00 1.82 -17.88
CA ASN A 316 7.69 1.59 -19.15
C ASN A 316 8.27 0.17 -19.26
N TRP A 317 8.30 -0.59 -18.16
CA TRP A 317 8.66 -2.00 -18.19
C TRP A 317 7.48 -2.79 -18.76
N VAL A 318 7.44 -2.84 -20.10
CA VAL A 318 6.31 -3.37 -20.87
C VAL A 318 6.10 -4.86 -20.61
N VAL A 319 6.97 -5.60 -19.91
CA VAL A 319 6.75 -7.04 -19.60
C VAL A 319 5.37 -7.31 -18.99
N GLU A 320 4.80 -6.46 -18.13
CA GLU A 320 3.41 -6.71 -17.64
C GLU A 320 2.35 -6.59 -18.76
N ARG A 321 2.48 -5.63 -19.68
CA ARG A 321 1.58 -5.47 -20.84
C ARG A 321 1.86 -6.48 -21.95
N THR A 322 3.14 -6.77 -22.20
CA THR A 322 3.65 -7.72 -23.19
C THR A 322 3.33 -9.15 -22.76
N MET A 323 3.52 -9.55 -21.50
CA MET A 323 3.09 -10.86 -21.00
C MET A 323 1.57 -10.99 -20.98
N ALA A 324 0.83 -9.94 -20.59
CA ALA A 324 -0.63 -9.94 -20.67
C ALA A 324 -1.17 -10.02 -22.11
N TRP A 325 -0.38 -9.55 -23.10
CA TRP A 325 -0.72 -9.58 -24.52
C TRP A 325 -0.28 -10.91 -25.18
N ILE A 326 0.95 -11.37 -24.92
CA ILE A 326 1.52 -12.65 -25.37
C ILE A 326 0.68 -13.83 -24.89
N LEU A 327 0.13 -13.75 -23.68
CA LEU A 327 -0.66 -14.85 -23.12
C LEU A 327 -2.08 -14.97 -23.68
N ALA A 328 -2.61 -14.01 -24.46
CA ALA A 328 -3.99 -14.03 -24.97
C ALA A 328 -5.10 -14.39 -23.94
N PHE A 329 -4.80 -14.37 -22.64
CA PHE A 329 -5.72 -14.67 -21.55
C PHE A 329 -6.08 -13.36 -20.86
N ARG A 330 -7.27 -12.86 -21.17
CA ARG A 330 -7.89 -11.71 -20.48
C ARG A 330 -7.79 -11.89 -18.97
N LYS A 331 -6.98 -11.01 -18.33
CA LYS A 331 -6.93 -10.70 -16.88
C LYS A 331 -5.99 -11.57 -16.00
N LEU A 332 -4.68 -11.55 -16.28
CA LEU A 332 -3.66 -12.05 -15.34
C LEU A 332 -2.63 -11.03 -14.83
N ALA A 333 -2.86 -9.75 -15.08
CA ALA A 333 -1.98 -8.65 -14.64
C ALA A 333 -2.33 -8.11 -13.23
N THR A 334 -2.61 -8.95 -12.24
CA THR A 334 -2.85 -8.45 -10.87
C THR A 334 -2.00 -9.18 -9.83
N ARG A 335 -0.79 -8.63 -9.64
CA ARG A 335 0.15 -8.84 -8.53
C ARG A 335 0.72 -10.26 -8.41
N TYR A 336 1.97 -10.40 -8.83
CA TYR A 336 2.85 -11.50 -8.43
C TYR A 336 2.77 -11.73 -6.92
N ASP A 337 2.21 -12.90 -6.57
CA ASP A 337 2.12 -13.44 -5.22
C ASP A 337 3.47 -14.04 -4.83
N ARG A 338 3.83 -13.95 -3.55
CA ARG A 338 5.05 -14.52 -2.98
C ARG A 338 4.66 -15.58 -1.96
N THR A 339 4.16 -16.72 -2.42
CA THR A 339 3.89 -17.88 -1.56
C THR A 339 5.05 -18.86 -1.61
N ALA A 340 5.20 -19.65 -0.54
CA ALA A 340 6.18 -20.74 -0.48
C ALA A 340 6.01 -21.70 -1.66
N SER A 341 4.77 -21.96 -2.10
CA SER A 341 4.48 -22.78 -3.28
C SER A 341 5.03 -22.22 -4.60
N THR A 342 5.01 -20.90 -4.81
CA THR A 342 5.63 -20.27 -6.00
C THR A 342 7.15 -20.39 -5.96
N ILE A 343 7.75 -20.27 -4.77
CA ILE A 343 9.19 -20.48 -4.58
C ILE A 343 9.53 -21.95 -4.80
N THR A 344 8.73 -22.90 -4.29
CA THR A 344 8.92 -24.34 -4.50
C THR A 344 8.78 -24.73 -5.97
N ALA A 345 7.83 -24.14 -6.71
CA ALA A 345 7.68 -24.39 -8.15
C ALA A 345 8.83 -23.80 -8.97
N LEU A 346 9.32 -22.60 -8.62
CA LEU A 346 10.51 -22.00 -9.26
C LEU A 346 11.81 -22.74 -8.91
N VAL A 347 11.91 -23.29 -7.69
CA VAL A 347 13.02 -24.15 -7.27
C VAL A 347 12.95 -25.51 -7.95
N ALA A 348 11.76 -26.11 -8.08
CA ALA A 348 11.56 -27.35 -8.84
C ALA A 348 11.89 -27.15 -10.32
N LEU A 349 11.47 -26.03 -10.92
CA LEU A 349 11.84 -25.62 -12.27
C LEU A 349 13.36 -25.44 -12.42
N ALA A 350 14.01 -24.78 -11.44
CA ALA A 350 15.45 -24.62 -11.45
C ALA A 350 16.19 -25.97 -11.31
N CYS A 351 15.67 -26.89 -10.48
CA CYS A 351 16.22 -28.24 -10.31
C CYS A 351 15.97 -29.16 -11.51
N GLU A 352 14.84 -29.05 -12.22
CA GLU A 352 14.58 -29.80 -13.45
C GLU A 352 15.46 -29.30 -14.60
N ILE A 353 15.67 -27.99 -14.71
CA ILE A 353 16.60 -27.42 -15.69
C ILE A 353 18.05 -27.86 -15.37
N ASP A 354 18.43 -27.92 -14.09
CA ASP A 354 19.74 -28.41 -13.65
C ASP A 354 19.90 -29.92 -13.91
N GLN A 355 18.86 -30.72 -13.69
CA GLN A 355 18.84 -32.15 -14.03
C GLN A 355 18.97 -32.38 -15.54
N ILE A 356 18.25 -31.61 -16.37
CA ILE A 356 18.36 -31.70 -17.83
C ILE A 356 19.76 -31.28 -18.31
N GLN A 357 20.38 -30.29 -17.68
CA GLN A 357 21.77 -29.90 -17.97
C GLN A 357 22.80 -30.94 -17.53
N SER A 358 22.55 -31.68 -16.44
CA SER A 358 23.38 -32.80 -16.00
C SER A 358 23.32 -34.03 -16.91
N ILE A 359 22.26 -34.17 -17.72
CA ILE A 359 22.09 -35.25 -18.71
C ILE A 359 22.81 -34.90 -20.04
N VAL A 360 23.00 -33.61 -20.33
CA VAL A 360 23.64 -33.13 -21.58
C VAL A 360 25.16 -32.94 -21.43
N ALA A 361 25.70 -32.92 -20.21
CA ALA A 361 27.14 -32.94 -19.94
C ALA A 361 27.63 -34.36 -19.59
N PRO A 362 28.73 -34.88 -20.17
CA PRO A 362 29.27 -36.17 -19.78
C PRO A 362 29.73 -36.15 -18.31
N PRO A 363 29.62 -37.27 -17.57
CA PRO A 363 29.78 -37.27 -16.12
C PRO A 363 31.24 -37.04 -15.72
N ALA A 364 31.49 -35.99 -14.93
CA ALA A 364 32.66 -35.95 -14.07
C ALA A 364 32.39 -36.78 -12.81
N VAL A 365 33.36 -37.63 -12.50
CA VAL A 365 33.38 -38.69 -11.49
C VAL A 365 33.18 -38.16 -10.06
N SER A 366 32.31 -38.85 -9.30
CA SER A 366 32.14 -39.00 -7.83
C SER A 366 32.73 -37.93 -6.88
N SER A 367 32.04 -37.49 -5.83
CA SER A 367 31.63 -38.36 -4.71
C SER A 367 30.77 -37.64 -3.65
N ASN A 368 30.00 -38.46 -2.93
CA ASN A 368 29.42 -38.29 -1.60
C ASN A 368 28.09 -37.54 -1.39
N ARG A 369 27.06 -38.39 -1.41
CA ARG A 369 25.83 -38.43 -0.62
C ARG A 369 25.98 -37.87 0.82
N SER A 370 25.03 -37.03 1.23
CA SER A 370 24.13 -37.39 2.33
C SER A 370 22.80 -36.66 2.16
N CYS A 371 21.79 -37.42 1.74
CA CYS A 371 20.41 -36.96 1.62
C CYS A 371 19.76 -36.88 3.00
N PHE A 372 18.95 -35.84 3.15
CA PHE A 372 17.65 -35.84 3.81
C PHE A 372 17.09 -37.25 4.06
N SER A 373 16.71 -37.54 5.31
CA SER A 373 15.76 -38.61 5.60
C SER A 373 14.68 -38.11 6.56
N LYS A 374 13.47 -38.62 6.29
CA LYS A 374 12.26 -38.70 7.13
C LYS A 374 11.17 -37.65 6.86
N ALA A 375 10.31 -38.01 5.91
CA ALA A 375 8.86 -37.87 6.07
C ALA A 375 8.17 -39.21 5.70
N SER A 376 7.19 -39.55 6.53
CA SER A 376 6.06 -40.49 6.32
C SER A 376 6.31 -41.98 6.06
N ALA A 377 5.92 -42.80 7.04
CA ALA A 377 5.21 -44.05 6.79
C ALA A 377 4.04 -44.13 7.77
N GLY A 378 2.83 -43.86 7.27
CA GLY A 378 1.59 -44.30 7.89
C GLY A 378 1.14 -45.56 7.16
N VAL A 379 1.11 -46.69 7.85
CA VAL A 379 0.51 -47.93 7.35
C VAL A 379 -0.35 -48.51 8.47
N PHE A 380 -1.59 -48.77 8.09
CA PHE A 380 -2.63 -49.55 8.76
C PHE A 380 -2.11 -50.75 9.57
N GLN A 381 -2.65 -50.97 10.75
CA GLN A 381 -2.67 -52.28 11.42
C GLN A 381 -4.11 -52.78 11.54
N PRO A 382 -4.38 -54.09 11.31
CA PRO A 382 -5.69 -54.69 11.53
C PRO A 382 -5.84 -55.16 12.98
N SER A 383 -7.10 -55.18 13.42
CA SER A 383 -7.61 -55.74 14.67
C SER A 383 -7.20 -57.20 14.92
N THR A 384 -6.84 -57.54 16.16
CA THR A 384 -7.22 -58.81 16.81
C THR A 384 -7.21 -58.70 18.34
N PHE A 385 -8.24 -59.32 18.92
CA PHE A 385 -8.59 -59.58 20.33
C PHE A 385 -7.44 -60.04 21.27
N ARG A 386 -7.49 -59.58 22.54
CA ARG A 386 -7.72 -60.38 23.78
C ARG A 386 -7.31 -59.59 25.03
N GLY A 387 -8.14 -59.69 26.08
CA GLY A 387 -7.83 -59.27 27.46
C GLY A 387 -8.86 -58.32 28.01
#